data_AF-A0AAD9N1A6-F1
#
_entry.id   AF-A0AAD9N1A6-F1
#
_cell.length_a   1.000
_cell.length_b   1.000
_cell.length_c   1.000
_cell.angle_alpha   90.00
_cell.angle_beta   90.00
_cell.angle_gamma   90.00
#
_symmetry.space_group_name_H-M   'P 1'
#
loop_
_entity.id
_entity.type
_entity.pdbx_description
1 polymer ?
#
loop_
_entity_poly.entity_id
_entity_poly.type
_entity_poly.pdbx_seq_one_letter_code
_entity_poly.pdbx_strand_id
1 'polypeptide(L)'
;MVGELRFDGKVVVVTGAGAGLGRNYALAFGERGAKVVVNDLGGDMKGEGKSSTSADKVVEEIRRKGGEAVANYDSVEYGDKVIQTALDNYGKVDIVINNAGILRDRSFARISDLDWDLIQRVHLRGSFLVTRAAWQHMKKNKYGRIIMITSASGLYGNFGQANYSAAKMGVVGLANTLSIEGMKYNIHCNTVAPVAESRMTKNIMPEDILSALKPEFVAPVILWLCHESCNDSGGVFEVGGGHVAKVRLMKTAGAIIRSKNQGSTPEMVRDNWEKACDFRDFNVPANIAESTDVACKAYFSVEEGRNSIKPNPTSATTPEAAIGYSVSGFTFSYTPRDVMLYALGVGCSTQDKDYLKFLYENSEDFSTLPTYGSIVTMSAVTDLMGKGLPIQIDLTQLLHGEEYLEILKPLPIKSKLRSESRVADVLDKGRGAVLIFESYLYDESGEKVLYGQNTVYINNLGGYGGKRKSSVSKEPKSPPKRKPDATICEKTSIDQAAVYRLSGDYNPLHIDPSFSAMGGFDKPILHGLCSYGYSAKHILRQYCNSDTSKFKAIKGIQTDFIFQELSDKIKDRSYLVKKINAILFFKIMKDGKLVREWSKLAHIWHMCISMCVCVCVCVCVCEYIHHVIVFFSC
;
A
#
# COMPACT_ATOMS: atom_id res chain seq x y z
N MET A 1 -27.58 7.91 -14.75
CA MET A 1 -28.16 6.87 -13.87
C MET A 1 -27.65 5.53 -14.35
N VAL A 2 -27.17 4.67 -13.46
CA VAL A 2 -26.86 3.26 -13.80
C VAL A 2 -28.19 2.50 -13.83
N GLY A 3 -28.36 1.57 -14.78
CA GLY A 3 -29.58 0.78 -14.91
C GLY A 3 -29.82 -0.16 -13.71
N GLU A 4 -31.03 -0.70 -13.60
CA GLU A 4 -31.36 -1.68 -12.57
C GLU A 4 -30.50 -2.95 -12.71
N LEU A 5 -30.04 -3.50 -11.58
CA LEU A 5 -29.33 -4.78 -11.55
C LEU A 5 -30.30 -5.94 -11.84
N ARG A 6 -30.04 -6.68 -12.91
CA ARG A 6 -30.86 -7.80 -13.40
C ARG A 6 -30.04 -9.06 -13.62
N PHE A 7 -30.72 -10.20 -13.68
CA PHE A 7 -30.12 -11.53 -13.78
C PHE A 7 -30.69 -12.34 -14.95
N ASP A 8 -31.15 -11.65 -16.01
CA ASP A 8 -31.73 -12.27 -17.19
C ASP A 8 -30.80 -13.34 -17.78
N GLY A 9 -31.36 -14.53 -17.99
CA GLY A 9 -30.61 -15.67 -18.52
C GLY A 9 -29.51 -16.22 -17.60
N LYS A 10 -29.40 -15.77 -16.33
CA LYS A 10 -28.53 -16.40 -15.33
C LYS A 10 -29.27 -17.53 -14.62
N VAL A 11 -28.57 -18.63 -14.34
CA VAL A 11 -29.08 -19.76 -13.56
C VAL A 11 -28.48 -19.73 -12.16
N VAL A 12 -29.35 -19.65 -11.16
CA VAL A 12 -29.01 -19.51 -9.74
C VAL A 12 -29.41 -20.76 -8.97
N VAL A 13 -28.46 -21.38 -8.27
CA VAL A 13 -28.74 -22.45 -7.30
C VAL A 13 -28.67 -21.86 -5.90
N VAL A 14 -29.74 -22.00 -5.11
CA VAL A 14 -29.77 -21.59 -3.69
C VAL A 14 -30.06 -22.82 -2.83
N THR A 15 -29.14 -23.16 -1.91
CA THR A 15 -29.32 -24.31 -1.00
C THR A 15 -29.96 -23.90 0.32
N GLY A 16 -30.83 -24.74 0.88
CA GLY A 16 -31.64 -24.39 2.05
C GLY A 16 -32.61 -23.24 1.76
N ALA A 17 -33.23 -23.24 0.58
CA ALA A 17 -34.04 -22.16 0.04
C ALA A 17 -35.54 -22.24 0.40
N GLY A 18 -35.98 -23.25 1.15
CA GLY A 18 -37.38 -23.43 1.54
C GLY A 18 -37.86 -22.47 2.63
N ALA A 19 -36.95 -21.80 3.34
CA ALA A 19 -37.27 -20.86 4.41
C ALA A 19 -36.21 -19.76 4.62
N GLY A 20 -36.54 -18.76 5.44
CA GLY A 20 -35.61 -17.77 5.97
C GLY A 20 -34.83 -17.00 4.90
N LEU A 21 -33.51 -16.88 5.12
CA LEU A 21 -32.59 -16.18 4.22
C LEU A 21 -32.57 -16.78 2.81
N GLY A 22 -32.44 -18.10 2.70
CA GLY A 22 -32.40 -18.81 1.41
C GLY A 22 -33.65 -18.56 0.56
N ARG A 23 -34.84 -18.60 1.17
CA ARG A 23 -36.10 -18.25 0.49
C ARG A 23 -36.07 -16.81 -0.05
N ASN A 24 -35.59 -15.86 0.75
CA ASN A 24 -35.53 -14.46 0.36
C ASN A 24 -34.52 -14.21 -0.76
N TYR A 25 -33.38 -14.92 -0.77
CA TYR A 25 -32.45 -14.88 -1.90
C TYR A 25 -33.10 -15.42 -3.18
N ALA A 26 -33.75 -16.59 -3.10
CA ALA A 26 -34.41 -17.23 -4.24
C ALA A 26 -35.51 -16.34 -4.85
N LEU A 27 -36.34 -15.70 -4.01
CA LEU A 27 -37.36 -14.74 -4.46
C LEU A 27 -36.73 -13.51 -5.12
N ALA A 28 -35.72 -12.90 -4.50
CA ALA A 28 -35.09 -11.69 -5.01
C ALA A 28 -34.34 -11.91 -6.34
N PHE A 29 -33.76 -13.09 -6.56
CA PHE A 29 -33.21 -13.47 -7.87
C PHE A 29 -34.31 -13.72 -8.91
N GLY A 30 -35.37 -14.44 -8.56
CA GLY A 30 -36.49 -14.72 -9.47
C GLY A 30 -37.21 -13.45 -9.95
N GLU A 31 -37.45 -12.50 -9.05
CA GLU A 31 -38.04 -11.18 -9.36
C GLU A 31 -37.18 -10.36 -10.35
N ARG A 32 -35.86 -10.62 -10.38
CA ARG A 32 -34.89 -9.95 -11.26
C ARG A 32 -34.52 -10.76 -12.51
N GLY A 33 -35.32 -11.75 -12.89
CA GLY A 33 -35.20 -12.48 -14.15
C GLY A 33 -34.24 -13.68 -14.16
N ALA A 34 -33.72 -14.11 -13.00
CA ALA A 34 -32.94 -15.34 -12.92
C ALA A 34 -33.83 -16.59 -12.98
N LYS A 35 -33.27 -17.67 -13.51
CA LYS A 35 -33.83 -19.03 -13.43
C LYS A 35 -33.32 -19.68 -12.15
N VAL A 36 -34.21 -20.03 -11.21
CA VAL A 36 -33.81 -20.39 -9.83
C VAL A 36 -34.04 -21.88 -9.53
N VAL A 37 -32.97 -22.58 -9.14
CA VAL A 37 -33.07 -23.89 -8.49
C VAL A 37 -33.18 -23.68 -6.98
N VAL A 38 -34.36 -24.01 -6.46
CA VAL A 38 -34.69 -23.95 -5.03
C VAL A 38 -34.37 -25.31 -4.42
N ASN A 39 -33.18 -25.48 -3.85
CA ASN A 39 -32.82 -26.69 -3.10
C ASN A 39 -33.25 -26.57 -1.64
N ASP A 40 -34.02 -27.53 -1.15
CA ASP A 40 -34.30 -27.69 0.29
C ASP A 40 -34.59 -29.16 0.65
N LEU A 41 -34.00 -29.65 1.74
CA LEU A 41 -34.26 -31.00 2.23
C LEU A 41 -35.62 -31.11 2.93
N GLY A 42 -36.18 -30.00 3.43
CA GLY A 42 -37.41 -29.97 4.22
C GLY A 42 -37.33 -30.63 5.59
N GLY A 43 -36.12 -30.80 6.12
CA GLY A 43 -35.88 -31.22 7.51
C GLY A 43 -36.03 -30.08 8.52
N ASP A 44 -35.92 -30.40 9.81
CA ASP A 44 -35.93 -29.43 10.89
C ASP A 44 -34.56 -28.75 11.10
N MET A 45 -34.48 -27.80 12.05
CA MET A 45 -33.24 -27.09 12.34
C MET A 45 -32.15 -27.96 12.99
N LYS A 46 -32.48 -29.16 13.48
CA LYS A 46 -31.53 -30.12 14.05
C LYS A 46 -31.04 -31.12 12.99
N GLY A 47 -31.53 -31.03 11.75
CA GLY A 47 -31.18 -31.94 10.66
C GLY A 47 -31.98 -33.25 10.66
N GLU A 48 -33.18 -33.26 11.24
CA GLU A 48 -34.06 -34.43 11.31
C GLU A 48 -35.24 -34.28 10.32
N GLY A 49 -35.61 -35.39 9.65
CA GLY A 49 -36.70 -35.42 8.67
C GLY A 49 -36.36 -34.97 7.24
N LYS A 50 -37.33 -35.12 6.33
CA LYS A 50 -37.27 -34.73 4.91
C LYS A 50 -38.66 -34.38 4.39
N SER A 51 -38.80 -33.34 3.56
CA SER A 51 -40.08 -32.95 2.92
C SER A 51 -39.84 -32.18 1.62
N SER A 52 -40.59 -32.47 0.54
CA SER A 52 -40.53 -31.66 -0.69
C SER A 52 -41.20 -30.28 -0.51
N THR A 53 -42.27 -30.25 0.29
CA THR A 53 -43.20 -29.14 0.49
C THR A 53 -42.54 -27.78 0.75
N SER A 54 -41.37 -27.75 1.39
CA SER A 54 -40.62 -26.52 1.68
C SER A 54 -40.06 -25.87 0.41
N ALA A 55 -39.47 -26.66 -0.50
CA ALA A 55 -38.99 -26.15 -1.78
C ALA A 55 -40.16 -25.82 -2.72
N ASP A 56 -41.16 -26.71 -2.78
CA ASP A 56 -42.34 -26.58 -3.65
C ASP A 56 -43.05 -25.24 -3.46
N LYS A 57 -43.34 -24.85 -2.21
CA LYS A 57 -44.00 -23.58 -1.87
C LYS A 57 -43.24 -22.34 -2.34
N VAL A 58 -41.91 -22.38 -2.32
CA VAL A 58 -41.08 -21.24 -2.76
C VAL A 58 -41.01 -21.18 -4.29
N VAL A 59 -40.97 -22.33 -4.97
CA VAL A 59 -41.09 -22.41 -6.43
C VAL A 59 -42.45 -21.90 -6.91
N GLU A 60 -43.54 -22.30 -6.26
CA GLU A 60 -44.89 -21.78 -6.53
C GLU A 60 -44.97 -20.26 -6.32
N GLU A 61 -44.34 -19.73 -5.26
CA GLU A 61 -44.31 -18.29 -5.00
C GLU A 61 -43.54 -17.52 -6.07
N ILE A 62 -42.37 -18.01 -6.49
CA ILE A 62 -41.59 -17.40 -7.59
C ILE A 62 -42.42 -17.41 -8.89
N ARG A 63 -43.03 -18.54 -9.24
CA ARG A 63 -43.88 -18.68 -10.45
C ARG A 63 -45.09 -17.76 -10.41
N ARG A 64 -45.76 -17.62 -9.25
CA ARG A 64 -46.88 -16.69 -9.05
C ARG A 64 -46.47 -15.22 -9.17
N LYS A 65 -45.20 -14.89 -8.92
CA LYS A 65 -44.60 -13.56 -9.18
C LYS A 65 -44.07 -13.39 -10.61
N GLY A 66 -44.29 -14.38 -11.50
CA GLY A 66 -43.85 -14.33 -12.90
C GLY A 66 -42.40 -14.77 -13.15
N GLY A 67 -41.70 -15.27 -12.12
CA GLY A 67 -40.33 -15.79 -12.25
C GLY A 67 -40.27 -17.27 -12.64
N GLU A 68 -39.08 -17.74 -13.02
CA GLU A 68 -38.84 -19.12 -13.42
C GLU A 68 -38.07 -19.88 -12.32
N ALA A 69 -38.63 -20.98 -11.83
CA ALA A 69 -37.99 -21.79 -10.80
C ALA A 69 -38.33 -23.30 -10.89
N VAL A 70 -37.44 -24.12 -10.33
CA VAL A 70 -37.58 -25.58 -10.16
C VAL A 70 -37.07 -25.99 -8.77
N ALA A 71 -37.67 -27.03 -8.18
CA ALA A 71 -37.29 -27.53 -6.86
C ALA A 71 -36.21 -28.63 -6.96
N ASN A 72 -35.37 -28.74 -5.94
CA ASN A 72 -34.53 -29.91 -5.69
C ASN A 72 -34.67 -30.33 -4.21
N TYR A 73 -34.72 -31.64 -3.95
CA TYR A 73 -34.99 -32.22 -2.62
C TYR A 73 -33.82 -33.03 -2.06
N ASP A 74 -32.61 -32.88 -2.61
CA ASP A 74 -31.42 -33.61 -2.16
C ASP A 74 -30.74 -32.90 -0.98
N SER A 75 -30.09 -33.69 -0.11
CA SER A 75 -29.12 -33.11 0.85
C SER A 75 -27.95 -32.51 0.05
N VAL A 76 -27.39 -31.41 0.55
CA VAL A 76 -26.14 -30.82 0.01
C VAL A 76 -24.95 -31.79 0.07
N GLU A 77 -25.06 -32.88 0.83
CA GLU A 77 -24.13 -34.02 0.81
C GLU A 77 -24.12 -34.80 -0.53
N TYR A 78 -25.12 -34.57 -1.39
CA TYR A 78 -25.22 -35.05 -2.77
C TYR A 78 -25.22 -33.87 -3.74
N GLY A 79 -24.27 -32.95 -3.55
CA GLY A 79 -24.18 -31.69 -4.30
C GLY A 79 -24.08 -31.84 -5.83
N ASP A 80 -23.66 -33.01 -6.31
CA ASP A 80 -23.75 -33.41 -7.72
C ASP A 80 -25.20 -33.40 -8.23
N LYS A 81 -26.16 -33.97 -7.50
CA LYS A 81 -27.59 -33.98 -7.88
C LYS A 81 -28.24 -32.60 -7.81
N VAL A 82 -27.83 -31.81 -6.82
CA VAL A 82 -28.27 -30.42 -6.66
C VAL A 82 -27.90 -29.60 -7.90
N ILE A 83 -26.66 -29.73 -8.39
CA ILE A 83 -26.21 -29.05 -9.61
C ILE A 83 -26.80 -29.69 -10.86
N GLN A 84 -26.94 -31.02 -10.92
CA GLN A 84 -27.55 -31.72 -12.06
C GLN A 84 -28.97 -31.20 -12.35
N THR A 85 -29.74 -30.86 -11.30
CA THR A 85 -31.07 -30.24 -11.46
C THR A 85 -31.01 -28.91 -12.26
N ALA A 86 -29.97 -28.10 -12.07
CA ALA A 86 -29.76 -26.88 -12.85
C ALA A 86 -29.40 -27.17 -14.31
N LEU A 87 -28.58 -28.21 -14.54
CA LEU A 87 -28.16 -28.63 -15.88
C LEU A 87 -29.32 -29.22 -16.68
N ASP A 88 -30.14 -30.09 -16.07
CA ASP A 88 -31.27 -30.76 -16.73
C ASP A 88 -32.38 -29.79 -17.14
N ASN A 89 -32.65 -28.78 -16.29
CA ASN A 89 -33.74 -27.82 -16.55
C ASN A 89 -33.29 -26.59 -17.36
N TYR A 90 -32.04 -26.13 -17.16
CA TYR A 90 -31.58 -24.84 -17.68
C TYR A 90 -30.24 -24.90 -18.44
N GLY A 91 -29.63 -26.08 -18.60
CA GLY A 91 -28.42 -26.31 -19.40
C GLY A 91 -27.11 -25.80 -18.80
N LYS A 92 -27.13 -25.06 -17.69
CA LYS A 92 -25.95 -24.44 -17.06
C LYS A 92 -26.20 -24.09 -15.59
N VAL A 93 -25.12 -23.66 -14.92
CA VAL A 93 -25.15 -22.98 -13.62
C VAL A 93 -24.21 -21.77 -13.69
N ASP A 94 -24.68 -20.60 -13.27
CA ASP A 94 -23.90 -19.35 -13.27
C ASP A 94 -23.62 -18.85 -11.84
N ILE A 95 -24.54 -19.10 -10.91
CA ILE A 95 -24.50 -18.58 -9.53
C ILE A 95 -24.83 -19.73 -8.55
N VAL A 96 -24.05 -19.86 -7.47
CA VAL A 96 -24.27 -20.84 -6.38
C VAL A 96 -24.24 -20.14 -5.03
N ILE A 97 -25.34 -20.22 -4.28
CA ILE A 97 -25.47 -19.69 -2.91
C ILE A 97 -25.50 -20.87 -1.93
N ASN A 98 -24.37 -21.13 -1.26
CA ASN A 98 -24.26 -22.17 -0.24
C ASN A 98 -24.80 -21.66 1.10
N ASN A 99 -26.11 -21.82 1.30
CA ASN A 99 -26.86 -21.28 2.45
C ASN A 99 -27.43 -22.37 3.38
N ALA A 100 -27.56 -23.63 2.93
CA ALA A 100 -28.08 -24.73 3.74
C ALA A 100 -27.34 -24.90 5.09
N GLY A 101 -28.09 -25.16 6.16
CA GLY A 101 -27.53 -25.23 7.49
C GLY A 101 -28.50 -25.71 8.58
N ILE A 102 -27.91 -26.23 9.66
CA ILE A 102 -28.57 -26.76 10.86
C ILE A 102 -27.82 -26.30 12.13
N LEU A 103 -28.41 -26.49 13.32
CA LEU A 103 -27.81 -26.21 14.62
C LEU A 103 -27.84 -27.44 15.55
N ARG A 104 -26.75 -27.62 16.29
CA ARG A 104 -26.54 -28.68 17.31
C ARG A 104 -25.74 -28.10 18.48
N ASP A 105 -26.29 -27.06 19.10
CA ASP A 105 -25.59 -26.27 20.12
C ASP A 105 -25.44 -27.06 21.43
N ARG A 106 -24.21 -27.17 21.92
CA ARG A 106 -23.80 -27.88 23.14
C ARG A 106 -22.53 -27.23 23.70
N SER A 107 -22.43 -27.11 25.03
CA SER A 107 -21.15 -26.81 25.67
C SER A 107 -20.09 -27.83 25.24
N PHE A 108 -18.83 -27.41 25.04
CA PHE A 108 -17.79 -28.20 24.36
C PHE A 108 -17.73 -29.68 24.79
N ALA A 109 -17.62 -29.97 26.08
CA ALA A 109 -17.57 -31.34 26.62
C ALA A 109 -18.87 -32.17 26.50
N ARG A 110 -19.93 -31.62 25.91
CA ARG A 110 -21.23 -32.26 25.64
C ARG A 110 -21.58 -32.30 24.14
N ILE A 111 -20.66 -31.91 23.26
CA ILE A 111 -20.79 -32.15 21.82
C ILE A 111 -20.56 -33.64 21.61
N SER A 112 -21.57 -34.37 21.11
CA SER A 112 -21.39 -35.75 20.67
C SER A 112 -20.72 -35.79 19.29
N ASP A 113 -20.10 -36.92 18.94
CA ASP A 113 -19.53 -37.13 17.60
C ASP A 113 -20.56 -36.85 16.51
N LEU A 114 -21.82 -37.26 16.72
CA LEU A 114 -22.93 -37.00 15.78
C LEU A 114 -23.27 -35.50 15.66
N ASP A 115 -23.27 -34.76 16.77
CA ASP A 115 -23.52 -33.30 16.79
C ASP A 115 -22.36 -32.52 16.13
N TRP A 116 -21.14 -33.03 16.20
CA TRP A 116 -20.00 -32.50 15.43
C TRP A 116 -20.14 -32.81 13.95
N ASP A 117 -20.28 -34.09 13.62
CA ASP A 117 -20.29 -34.63 12.27
C ASP A 117 -21.39 -34.06 11.39
N LEU A 118 -22.63 -34.00 11.88
CA LEU A 118 -23.76 -33.46 11.11
C LEU A 118 -23.53 -32.00 10.72
N ILE A 119 -22.95 -31.22 11.63
CA ILE A 119 -22.63 -29.80 11.39
C ILE A 119 -21.53 -29.68 10.34
N GLN A 120 -20.45 -30.48 10.41
CA GLN A 120 -19.41 -30.47 9.38
C GLN A 120 -19.92 -30.98 8.01
N ARG A 121 -20.75 -32.04 8.01
CA ARG A 121 -21.30 -32.64 6.78
C ARG A 121 -22.22 -31.69 6.01
N VAL A 122 -23.13 -31.00 6.71
CA VAL A 122 -24.06 -30.05 6.08
C VAL A 122 -23.36 -28.76 5.67
N HIS A 123 -22.69 -28.07 6.61
CA HIS A 123 -22.18 -26.72 6.36
C HIS A 123 -20.92 -26.70 5.50
N LEU A 124 -19.86 -27.39 5.92
CA LEU A 124 -18.56 -27.31 5.26
C LEU A 124 -18.47 -28.28 4.06
N ARG A 125 -18.72 -29.57 4.31
CA ARG A 125 -18.63 -30.60 3.27
C ARG A 125 -19.72 -30.42 2.21
N GLY A 126 -20.94 -30.07 2.59
CA GLY A 126 -22.03 -29.77 1.66
C GLY A 126 -21.69 -28.62 0.71
N SER A 127 -21.24 -27.48 1.25
CA SER A 127 -20.79 -26.33 0.46
C SER A 127 -19.65 -26.69 -0.51
N PHE A 128 -18.68 -27.50 -0.06
CA PHE A 128 -17.62 -28.04 -0.91
C PHE A 128 -18.19 -28.90 -2.06
N LEU A 129 -19.11 -29.83 -1.78
CA LEU A 129 -19.62 -30.77 -2.77
C LEU A 129 -20.47 -30.09 -3.86
N VAL A 130 -21.39 -29.19 -3.46
CA VAL A 130 -22.21 -28.40 -4.39
C VAL A 130 -21.32 -27.51 -5.26
N THR A 131 -20.36 -26.80 -4.65
CA THR A 131 -19.46 -25.91 -5.40
C THR A 131 -18.53 -26.69 -6.33
N ARG A 132 -17.99 -27.83 -5.90
CA ARG A 132 -17.16 -28.72 -6.72
C ARG A 132 -17.91 -29.23 -7.94
N ALA A 133 -19.20 -29.58 -7.80
CA ALA A 133 -20.02 -30.02 -8.91
C ALA A 133 -20.26 -28.88 -9.94
N ALA A 134 -20.48 -27.64 -9.48
CA ALA A 134 -20.64 -26.49 -10.38
C ALA A 134 -19.34 -26.04 -11.08
N TRP A 135 -18.19 -26.28 -10.45
CA TRP A 135 -16.90 -25.64 -10.80
C TRP A 135 -16.49 -25.76 -12.26
N GLN A 136 -16.57 -26.96 -12.86
CA GLN A 136 -16.13 -27.14 -14.25
C GLN A 136 -17.10 -26.51 -15.26
N HIS A 137 -18.40 -26.40 -14.92
CA HIS A 137 -19.39 -25.71 -15.74
C HIS A 137 -19.14 -24.20 -15.74
N MET A 138 -18.91 -23.60 -14.56
CA MET A 138 -18.52 -22.19 -14.44
C MET A 138 -17.22 -21.89 -15.19
N LYS A 139 -16.20 -22.76 -15.09
CA LYS A 139 -14.94 -22.61 -15.83
C LYS A 139 -15.13 -22.68 -17.34
N LYS A 140 -15.95 -23.62 -17.84
CA LYS A 140 -16.28 -23.74 -19.27
C LYS A 140 -17.00 -22.48 -19.78
N ASN A 141 -17.89 -21.93 -18.97
CA ASN A 141 -18.68 -20.74 -19.30
C ASN A 141 -17.90 -19.41 -19.11
N LYS A 142 -16.71 -19.43 -18.48
CA LYS A 142 -15.94 -18.24 -18.08
C LYS A 142 -16.76 -17.22 -17.27
N TYR A 143 -17.65 -17.75 -16.43
CA TYR A 143 -18.49 -16.98 -15.53
C TYR A 143 -18.85 -17.86 -14.33
N GLY A 144 -18.70 -17.31 -13.13
CA GLY A 144 -19.23 -17.90 -11.91
C GLY A 144 -19.33 -16.87 -10.79
N ARG A 145 -20.35 -17.00 -9.94
CA ARG A 145 -20.44 -16.28 -8.67
C ARG A 145 -20.84 -17.25 -7.58
N ILE A 146 -20.02 -17.35 -6.54
CA ILE A 146 -20.21 -18.31 -5.44
C ILE A 146 -20.29 -17.51 -4.15
N ILE A 147 -21.31 -17.81 -3.33
CA ILE A 147 -21.42 -17.30 -1.97
C ILE A 147 -21.31 -18.45 -0.98
N MET A 148 -20.48 -18.25 0.03
CA MET A 148 -20.44 -19.06 1.26
C MET A 148 -21.14 -18.30 2.38
N ILE A 149 -22.08 -18.94 3.09
CA ILE A 149 -22.68 -18.34 4.30
C ILE A 149 -21.88 -18.77 5.54
N THR A 150 -21.09 -17.84 6.08
CA THR A 150 -20.47 -17.96 7.42
C THR A 150 -21.40 -17.38 8.49
N SER A 151 -20.87 -16.95 9.63
CA SER A 151 -21.61 -16.31 10.74
C SER A 151 -20.64 -15.54 11.65
N ALA A 152 -21.13 -14.57 12.41
CA ALA A 152 -20.34 -13.92 13.47
C ALA A 152 -19.81 -14.92 14.50
N SER A 153 -20.56 -15.98 14.83
CA SER A 153 -20.07 -17.06 15.72
C SER A 153 -18.96 -17.91 15.08
N GLY A 154 -18.83 -17.92 13.76
CA GLY A 154 -17.62 -18.38 13.08
C GLY A 154 -16.47 -17.39 13.30
N LEU A 155 -16.64 -16.14 12.84
CA LEU A 155 -15.59 -15.12 12.82
C LEU A 155 -14.98 -14.82 14.20
N TYR A 156 -15.80 -14.85 15.26
CA TYR A 156 -15.43 -14.40 16.60
C TYR A 156 -15.58 -15.47 17.70
N GLY A 157 -16.14 -16.64 17.35
CA GLY A 157 -16.56 -17.66 18.32
C GLY A 157 -17.90 -17.33 18.99
N ASN A 158 -18.53 -18.34 19.58
CA ASN A 158 -19.68 -18.18 20.47
C ASN A 158 -19.77 -19.35 21.47
N PHE A 159 -20.28 -19.09 22.67
CA PHE A 159 -20.42 -20.12 23.70
C PHE A 159 -21.38 -21.23 23.25
N GLY A 160 -21.00 -22.49 23.44
CA GLY A 160 -21.83 -23.64 23.09
C GLY A 160 -21.92 -23.97 21.59
N GLN A 161 -21.10 -23.35 20.74
CA GLN A 161 -21.17 -23.50 19.27
C GLN A 161 -19.83 -23.92 18.63
N ALA A 162 -19.00 -24.72 19.31
CA ALA A 162 -17.66 -25.07 18.81
C ALA A 162 -17.67 -25.88 17.49
N ASN A 163 -18.64 -26.77 17.32
CA ASN A 163 -18.91 -27.47 16.06
C ASN A 163 -19.30 -26.49 14.93
N TYR A 164 -20.25 -25.60 15.21
CA TYR A 164 -20.79 -24.65 14.22
C TYR A 164 -19.77 -23.57 13.83
N SER A 165 -19.09 -22.98 14.80
CA SER A 165 -18.02 -21.99 14.56
C SER A 165 -16.87 -22.57 13.72
N ALA A 166 -16.42 -23.79 14.02
CA ALA A 166 -15.42 -24.49 13.23
C ALA A 166 -15.87 -24.71 11.77
N ALA A 167 -17.11 -25.16 11.55
CA ALA A 167 -17.63 -25.33 10.19
C ALA A 167 -17.77 -23.99 9.44
N LYS A 168 -18.19 -22.94 10.15
CA LYS A 168 -18.41 -21.59 9.59
C LYS A 168 -17.10 -20.87 9.27
N MET A 169 -16.04 -21.06 10.06
CA MET A 169 -14.69 -20.62 9.66
C MET A 169 -14.08 -21.49 8.56
N GLY A 170 -14.40 -22.78 8.54
CA GLY A 170 -14.01 -23.69 7.46
C GLY A 170 -14.47 -23.20 6.09
N VAL A 171 -15.69 -22.67 5.96
CA VAL A 171 -16.17 -22.12 4.68
C VAL A 171 -15.50 -20.80 4.29
N VAL A 172 -15.01 -20.01 5.25
CA VAL A 172 -14.13 -18.84 4.96
C VAL A 172 -12.81 -19.32 4.35
N GLY A 173 -12.17 -20.32 4.96
CA GLY A 173 -10.95 -20.93 4.44
C GLY A 173 -11.12 -21.53 3.04
N LEU A 174 -12.25 -22.21 2.79
CA LEU A 174 -12.62 -22.73 1.48
C LEU A 174 -12.81 -21.60 0.45
N ALA A 175 -13.53 -20.53 0.81
CA ALA A 175 -13.77 -19.39 -0.07
C ALA A 175 -12.46 -18.67 -0.47
N ASN A 176 -11.52 -18.53 0.46
CA ASN A 176 -10.21 -17.92 0.20
C ASN A 176 -9.49 -18.63 -0.96
N THR A 177 -9.35 -19.96 -0.91
CA THR A 177 -8.71 -20.73 -1.98
C THR A 177 -9.49 -20.69 -3.29
N LEU A 178 -10.83 -20.86 -3.24
CA LEU A 178 -11.68 -20.80 -4.42
C LEU A 178 -11.63 -19.44 -5.13
N SER A 179 -11.51 -18.34 -4.38
CA SER A 179 -11.35 -17.00 -4.96
C SER A 179 -10.08 -16.93 -5.84
N ILE A 180 -8.95 -17.45 -5.34
CA ILE A 180 -7.65 -17.45 -6.05
C ILE A 180 -7.71 -18.34 -7.30
N GLU A 181 -8.23 -19.56 -7.18
CA GLU A 181 -8.33 -20.49 -8.32
C GLU A 181 -9.32 -20.00 -9.41
N GLY A 182 -10.37 -19.29 -9.00
CA GLY A 182 -11.47 -18.84 -9.84
C GLY A 182 -11.21 -17.57 -10.64
N MET A 183 -10.38 -16.65 -10.13
CA MET A 183 -10.17 -15.31 -10.71
C MET A 183 -9.88 -15.33 -12.21
N LYS A 184 -8.95 -16.18 -12.68
CA LYS A 184 -8.57 -16.28 -14.11
C LYS A 184 -9.67 -16.79 -15.05
N TYR A 185 -10.79 -17.26 -14.49
CA TYR A 185 -11.97 -17.73 -15.22
C TYR A 185 -13.21 -16.84 -15.00
N ASN A 186 -13.06 -15.65 -14.38
CA ASN A 186 -14.19 -14.80 -13.95
C ASN A 186 -15.18 -15.57 -13.04
N ILE A 187 -14.62 -16.39 -12.14
CA ILE A 187 -15.36 -17.05 -11.06
C ILE A 187 -14.99 -16.34 -9.76
N HIS A 188 -15.95 -15.60 -9.19
CA HIS A 188 -15.74 -14.90 -7.92
C HIS A 188 -16.35 -15.72 -6.78
N CYS A 189 -15.65 -15.78 -5.64
CA CYS A 189 -16.13 -16.47 -4.44
C CYS A 189 -16.05 -15.49 -3.27
N ASN A 190 -17.20 -15.17 -2.65
CA ASN A 190 -17.27 -14.28 -1.49
C ASN A 190 -17.98 -14.98 -0.33
N THR A 191 -17.74 -14.49 0.88
CA THR A 191 -18.35 -15.03 2.11
C THR A 191 -19.21 -13.96 2.78
N VAL A 192 -20.39 -14.34 3.26
CA VAL A 192 -21.28 -13.45 4.00
C VAL A 192 -21.61 -14.03 5.37
N ALA A 193 -21.50 -13.21 6.40
CA ALA A 193 -21.93 -13.44 7.78
C ALA A 193 -23.23 -12.66 8.02
N PRO A 194 -24.41 -13.27 7.81
CA PRO A 194 -25.68 -12.59 7.95
C PRO A 194 -26.12 -12.48 9.41
N VAL A 195 -26.73 -11.35 9.75
CA VAL A 195 -27.44 -11.11 11.02
C VAL A 195 -28.90 -10.78 10.68
N ALA A 196 -29.78 -11.75 10.89
CA ALA A 196 -31.20 -11.65 10.54
C ALA A 196 -32.10 -12.47 11.49
N GLU A 197 -33.39 -12.10 11.56
CA GLU A 197 -34.42 -12.94 12.14
C GLU A 197 -34.55 -14.24 11.32
N SER A 198 -34.47 -15.36 12.02
CA SER A 198 -34.76 -16.67 11.47
C SER A 198 -35.23 -17.57 12.60
N ARG A 199 -35.76 -18.75 12.27
CA ARG A 199 -36.06 -19.77 13.29
C ARG A 199 -34.84 -20.11 14.16
N MET A 200 -33.61 -19.93 13.66
CA MET A 200 -32.35 -20.17 14.38
C MET A 200 -31.98 -19.07 15.38
N THR A 201 -32.46 -17.83 15.23
CA THR A 201 -32.07 -16.68 16.07
C THR A 201 -33.11 -16.28 17.12
N LYS A 202 -34.34 -16.83 17.06
CA LYS A 202 -35.46 -16.44 17.96
C LYS A 202 -35.20 -16.60 19.46
N ASN A 203 -34.31 -17.51 19.86
CA ASN A 203 -34.01 -17.77 21.27
C ASN A 203 -32.77 -17.00 21.80
N ILE A 204 -32.18 -16.12 20.98
CA ILE A 204 -30.90 -15.45 21.27
C ILE A 204 -31.09 -13.94 21.50
N MET A 205 -32.11 -13.33 20.88
CA MET A 205 -32.32 -11.88 20.87
C MET A 205 -33.74 -11.50 21.34
N PRO A 206 -33.92 -10.32 21.93
CA PRO A 206 -35.23 -9.71 22.18
C PRO A 206 -36.10 -9.60 20.91
N GLU A 207 -37.42 -9.72 21.07
CA GLU A 207 -38.38 -9.80 19.97
C GLU A 207 -38.51 -8.50 19.16
N ASP A 208 -38.35 -7.34 19.83
CA ASP A 208 -38.29 -6.02 19.20
C ASP A 208 -37.05 -5.89 18.29
N ILE A 209 -35.88 -6.31 18.76
CA ILE A 209 -34.64 -6.32 17.96
C ILE A 209 -34.75 -7.30 16.79
N LEU A 210 -35.31 -8.50 17.01
CA LEU A 210 -35.56 -9.46 15.93
C LEU A 210 -36.45 -8.88 14.84
N SER A 211 -37.53 -8.18 15.19
CA SER A 211 -38.46 -7.57 14.23
C SER A 211 -37.81 -6.52 13.30
N ALA A 212 -36.70 -5.92 13.74
CA ALA A 212 -35.90 -4.98 12.96
C ALA A 212 -34.84 -5.67 12.07
N LEU A 213 -34.43 -6.90 12.38
CA LEU A 213 -33.40 -7.66 11.67
C LEU A 213 -33.97 -8.46 10.48
N LYS A 214 -34.74 -7.79 9.62
CA LYS A 214 -35.45 -8.41 8.50
C LYS A 214 -34.49 -9.09 7.49
N PRO A 215 -34.68 -10.37 7.14
CA PRO A 215 -33.88 -11.08 6.12
C PRO A 215 -33.76 -10.36 4.77
N GLU A 216 -34.76 -9.57 4.44
CA GLU A 216 -34.86 -8.74 3.24
C GLU A 216 -33.73 -7.69 3.16
N PHE A 217 -33.09 -7.34 4.28
CA PHE A 217 -31.91 -6.46 4.29
C PHE A 217 -30.59 -7.16 3.91
N VAL A 218 -30.55 -8.49 3.90
CA VAL A 218 -29.36 -9.26 3.50
C VAL A 218 -29.35 -9.57 2.00
N ALA A 219 -30.52 -9.87 1.42
CA ALA A 219 -30.65 -10.27 0.02
C ALA A 219 -30.02 -9.28 -0.99
N PRO A 220 -30.14 -7.94 -0.86
CA PRO A 220 -29.51 -7.00 -1.79
C PRO A 220 -27.99 -7.14 -1.90
N VAL A 221 -27.31 -7.50 -0.80
CA VAL A 221 -25.85 -7.71 -0.78
C VAL A 221 -25.47 -9.00 -1.50
N ILE A 222 -26.25 -10.07 -1.29
CA ILE A 222 -26.09 -11.34 -2.02
C ILE A 222 -26.24 -11.11 -3.53
N LEU A 223 -27.29 -10.39 -3.93
CA LEU A 223 -27.53 -10.03 -5.32
C LEU A 223 -26.36 -9.21 -5.88
N TRP A 224 -25.90 -8.16 -5.18
CA TRP A 224 -24.74 -7.38 -5.61
C TRP A 224 -23.49 -8.24 -5.84
N LEU A 225 -23.10 -9.05 -4.85
CA LEU A 225 -21.92 -9.93 -4.93
C LEU A 225 -22.04 -11.02 -6.03
N CYS A 226 -23.26 -11.29 -6.51
CA CYS A 226 -23.54 -12.22 -7.60
C CYS A 226 -23.82 -11.55 -8.95
N HIS A 227 -23.83 -10.22 -9.03
CA HIS A 227 -24.03 -9.52 -10.29
C HIS A 227 -22.76 -9.57 -11.16
N GLU A 228 -22.93 -9.48 -12.47
CA GLU A 228 -21.82 -9.61 -13.41
C GLU A 228 -20.85 -8.42 -13.35
N SER A 229 -21.35 -7.22 -13.03
CA SER A 229 -20.54 -6.01 -12.81
C SER A 229 -19.82 -5.95 -11.46
N CYS A 230 -20.04 -6.91 -10.56
CA CYS A 230 -19.34 -6.96 -9.28
C CYS A 230 -17.96 -7.63 -9.43
N ASN A 231 -16.92 -6.89 -9.05
CA ASN A 231 -15.51 -7.32 -9.14
C ASN A 231 -14.93 -7.81 -7.80
N ASP A 232 -15.71 -7.82 -6.72
CA ASP A 232 -15.26 -8.39 -5.44
C ASP A 232 -15.13 -9.92 -5.54
N SER A 233 -14.00 -10.44 -5.07
CA SER A 233 -13.74 -11.86 -4.86
C SER A 233 -12.82 -12.01 -3.63
N GLY A 234 -12.97 -13.08 -2.86
CA GLY A 234 -12.24 -13.29 -1.61
C GLY A 234 -12.67 -12.38 -0.45
N GLY A 235 -13.77 -11.64 -0.60
CA GLY A 235 -14.31 -10.79 0.46
C GLY A 235 -15.07 -11.58 1.52
N VAL A 236 -14.96 -11.14 2.77
CA VAL A 236 -15.82 -11.55 3.89
C VAL A 236 -16.65 -10.35 4.31
N PHE A 237 -17.97 -10.47 4.38
CA PHE A 237 -18.88 -9.36 4.66
C PHE A 237 -19.84 -9.69 5.81
N GLU A 238 -19.92 -8.82 6.82
CA GLU A 238 -21.00 -8.85 7.80
C GLU A 238 -22.17 -7.99 7.32
N VAL A 239 -23.39 -8.53 7.40
CA VAL A 239 -24.59 -7.91 6.81
C VAL A 239 -25.80 -8.09 7.73
N GLY A 240 -26.44 -7.00 8.14
CA GLY A 240 -27.65 -7.03 8.95
C GLY A 240 -28.18 -5.64 9.29
N GLY A 241 -29.48 -5.51 9.53
CA GLY A 241 -30.11 -4.23 9.92
C GLY A 241 -29.92 -3.09 8.91
N GLY A 242 -29.66 -3.39 7.63
CA GLY A 242 -29.32 -2.39 6.60
C GLY A 242 -27.85 -1.96 6.56
N HIS A 243 -27.00 -2.50 7.44
CA HIS A 243 -25.55 -2.25 7.46
C HIS A 243 -24.76 -3.35 6.74
N VAL A 244 -23.62 -2.96 6.14
CA VAL A 244 -22.69 -3.84 5.43
C VAL A 244 -21.26 -3.45 5.80
N ALA A 245 -20.48 -4.39 6.35
CA ALA A 245 -19.06 -4.19 6.65
C ALA A 245 -18.21 -5.29 6.01
N LYS A 246 -17.00 -4.94 5.56
CA LYS A 246 -16.02 -5.91 5.04
C LYS A 246 -15.02 -6.28 6.12
N VAL A 247 -14.92 -7.56 6.45
CA VAL A 247 -14.01 -8.12 7.46
C VAL A 247 -12.73 -8.60 6.77
N ARG A 248 -11.57 -8.43 7.42
CA ARG A 248 -10.27 -8.91 6.95
C ARG A 248 -9.36 -9.27 8.13
N LEU A 249 -8.40 -10.15 7.90
CA LEU A 249 -7.34 -10.41 8.87
C LEU A 249 -6.34 -9.24 8.91
N MET A 250 -5.81 -8.97 10.11
CA MET A 250 -4.74 -8.02 10.38
C MET A 250 -3.65 -8.73 11.17
N LYS A 251 -2.39 -8.42 10.91
CA LYS A 251 -1.21 -9.01 11.57
C LYS A 251 -0.40 -7.88 12.19
N THR A 252 0.07 -8.00 13.43
CA THR A 252 0.98 -7.01 14.03
C THR A 252 2.29 -6.92 13.23
N ALA A 253 3.08 -5.86 13.44
CA ALA A 253 4.47 -5.83 12.97
C ALA A 253 5.33 -6.91 13.66
N GLY A 254 4.93 -7.34 14.87
CA GLY A 254 5.55 -8.42 15.62
C GLY A 254 6.85 -8.03 16.32
N ALA A 255 7.53 -9.02 16.88
CA ALA A 255 8.81 -8.85 17.55
C ALA A 255 9.85 -9.87 17.07
N ILE A 256 11.11 -9.44 17.03
CA ILE A 256 12.25 -10.32 16.84
C ILE A 256 12.64 -10.86 18.23
N ILE A 257 12.38 -12.15 18.46
CA ILE A 257 12.53 -12.82 19.78
C ILE A 257 13.85 -13.61 19.94
N ARG A 258 14.82 -13.42 19.03
CA ARG A 258 16.11 -14.12 19.06
C ARG A 258 17.26 -13.20 18.66
N SER A 259 18.46 -13.58 19.09
CA SER A 259 19.72 -12.95 18.70
C SER A 259 20.51 -13.86 17.74
N LYS A 260 21.51 -13.30 17.06
CA LYS A 260 22.41 -14.09 16.22
C LYS A 260 23.14 -15.14 17.06
N ASN A 261 23.28 -16.35 16.54
CA ASN A 261 23.93 -17.50 17.21
C ASN A 261 23.32 -17.92 18.57
N GLN A 262 22.12 -17.41 18.93
CA GLN A 262 21.41 -17.80 20.15
C GLN A 262 20.03 -18.35 19.80
N GLY A 263 19.65 -19.46 20.42
CA GLY A 263 18.28 -19.99 20.31
C GLY A 263 17.27 -19.08 21.00
N SER A 264 16.04 -19.04 20.49
CA SER A 264 14.92 -18.39 21.19
C SER A 264 14.60 -19.13 22.49
N THR A 265 14.39 -18.41 23.59
CA THR A 265 13.88 -19.00 24.85
C THR A 265 12.45 -18.49 25.16
N PRO A 266 11.67 -19.20 26.00
CA PRO A 266 10.35 -18.71 26.44
C PRO A 266 10.42 -17.34 27.15
N GLU A 267 11.51 -17.05 27.85
CA GLU A 267 11.74 -15.76 28.51
C GLU A 267 11.88 -14.64 27.47
N MET A 268 12.63 -14.88 26.38
CA MET A 268 12.73 -13.91 25.27
C MET A 268 11.38 -13.62 24.61
N VAL A 269 10.49 -14.62 24.54
CA VAL A 269 9.11 -14.44 24.06
C VAL A 269 8.31 -13.59 25.03
N ARG A 270 8.32 -13.92 26.32
CA ARG A 270 7.65 -13.15 27.39
C ARG A 270 8.10 -11.69 27.39
N ASP A 271 9.40 -11.46 27.36
CA ASP A 271 10.01 -10.13 27.46
C ASP A 271 9.78 -9.25 26.22
N ASN A 272 9.31 -9.85 25.11
CA ASN A 272 8.90 -9.15 23.89
C ASN A 272 7.38 -9.23 23.62
N TRP A 273 6.59 -9.79 24.54
CA TRP A 273 5.20 -10.17 24.26
C TRP A 273 4.29 -8.98 23.97
N GLU A 274 4.40 -7.88 24.74
CA GLU A 274 3.66 -6.63 24.46
C GLU A 274 3.91 -6.14 23.03
N LYS A 275 5.17 -6.16 22.58
CA LYS A 275 5.54 -5.74 21.23
C LYS A 275 5.03 -6.72 20.16
N ALA A 276 5.09 -8.02 20.43
CA ALA A 276 4.57 -9.04 19.52
C ALA A 276 3.05 -8.90 19.30
N CYS A 277 2.32 -8.48 20.33
CA CYS A 277 0.87 -8.29 20.32
C CYS A 277 0.41 -6.85 20.04
N ASP A 278 1.31 -5.92 19.73
CA ASP A 278 0.98 -4.51 19.49
C ASP A 278 0.35 -4.29 18.11
N PHE A 279 -0.92 -3.84 18.08
CA PHE A 279 -1.65 -3.49 16.86
C PHE A 279 -1.56 -2.00 16.47
N ARG A 280 -0.76 -1.18 17.15
CA ARG A 280 -0.47 0.21 16.74
C ARG A 280 0.36 0.27 15.45
N ASP A 281 1.15 -0.77 15.20
CA ASP A 281 1.85 -1.00 13.93
C ASP A 281 1.42 -2.38 13.38
N PHE A 282 0.77 -2.39 12.22
CA PHE A 282 0.15 -3.58 11.66
C PHE A 282 0.32 -3.68 10.14
N ASN A 283 0.36 -4.92 9.67
CA ASN A 283 0.36 -5.32 8.28
C ASN A 283 -0.99 -5.95 7.92
N VAL A 284 -1.42 -5.76 6.67
CA VAL A 284 -2.60 -6.41 6.09
C VAL A 284 -2.14 -7.26 4.90
N PRO A 285 -1.56 -8.44 5.13
CA PRO A 285 -1.04 -9.28 4.05
C PRO A 285 -2.19 -9.72 3.13
N ALA A 286 -2.10 -9.42 1.84
CA ALA A 286 -3.10 -9.77 0.84
C ALA A 286 -2.98 -11.23 0.37
N ASN A 287 -1.85 -11.89 0.61
CA ASN A 287 -1.58 -13.27 0.21
C ASN A 287 -0.54 -13.95 1.11
N ILE A 288 -0.34 -15.25 0.90
CA ILE A 288 0.61 -16.06 1.68
C ILE A 288 2.07 -15.61 1.52
N ALA A 289 2.49 -15.16 0.34
CA ALA A 289 3.87 -14.75 0.08
C ALA A 289 4.24 -13.48 0.87
N GLU A 290 3.37 -12.47 0.88
CA GLU A 290 3.51 -11.29 1.74
C GLU A 290 3.54 -11.63 3.22
N SER A 291 2.80 -12.66 3.66
CA SER A 291 2.86 -13.07 5.06
C SER A 291 4.21 -13.71 5.42
N THR A 292 4.76 -14.54 4.53
CA THR A 292 6.05 -15.22 4.69
C THR A 292 7.24 -14.26 4.60
N ASP A 293 7.19 -13.26 3.71
CA ASP A 293 8.22 -12.24 3.54
C ASP A 293 8.59 -11.52 4.86
N VAL A 294 7.61 -11.25 5.72
CA VAL A 294 7.85 -10.68 7.06
C VAL A 294 8.75 -11.59 7.92
N ALA A 295 8.57 -12.91 7.86
CA ALA A 295 9.40 -13.86 8.60
C ALA A 295 10.82 -13.95 8.01
N CYS A 296 10.96 -13.90 6.68
CA CYS A 296 12.25 -13.83 6.00
C CYS A 296 13.01 -12.55 6.38
N LYS A 297 12.36 -11.37 6.35
CA LYS A 297 12.94 -10.10 6.79
C LYS A 297 13.38 -10.12 8.25
N ALA A 298 12.56 -10.71 9.13
CA ALA A 298 12.92 -10.90 10.54
C ALA A 298 14.13 -11.84 10.71
N TYR A 299 14.26 -12.89 9.88
CA TYR A 299 15.43 -13.76 9.88
C TYR A 299 16.70 -13.00 9.49
N PHE A 300 16.71 -12.30 8.34
CA PHE A 300 17.88 -11.53 7.88
C PHE A 300 18.28 -10.44 8.89
N SER A 301 17.29 -9.74 9.46
CA SER A 301 17.51 -8.73 10.53
C SER A 301 18.23 -9.27 11.77
N VAL A 302 18.16 -10.58 12.05
CA VAL A 302 18.91 -11.22 13.13
C VAL A 302 20.31 -11.61 12.69
N GLU A 303 20.44 -12.20 11.49
CA GLU A 303 21.74 -12.61 10.96
C GLU A 303 22.67 -11.43 10.67
N GLU A 304 22.14 -10.23 10.46
CA GLU A 304 22.91 -8.99 10.30
C GLU A 304 23.36 -8.36 11.63
N GLY A 305 22.66 -8.65 12.74
CA GLY A 305 23.06 -8.30 14.10
C GLY A 305 22.82 -6.84 14.51
N ARG A 306 21.93 -6.62 15.50
CA ARG A 306 21.73 -5.28 16.08
C ARG A 306 22.80 -4.97 17.14
N ASN A 307 23.57 -3.92 16.87
CA ASN A 307 24.64 -3.29 17.66
C ASN A 307 26.01 -3.99 17.72
N SER A 308 27.02 -3.21 17.32
CA SER A 308 28.48 -3.43 17.45
C SER A 308 29.09 -4.71 16.84
N ILE A 309 29.60 -4.58 15.61
CA ILE A 309 30.65 -5.46 15.08
C ILE A 309 31.80 -4.59 14.55
N LYS A 310 32.96 -4.65 15.21
CA LYS A 310 34.24 -4.37 14.55
C LYS A 310 34.49 -5.52 13.56
N PRO A 311 34.89 -5.23 12.30
CA PRO A 311 34.91 -6.25 11.27
C PRO A 311 35.99 -7.30 11.51
N ASN A 312 35.67 -8.56 11.20
CA ASN A 312 36.66 -9.61 10.96
C ASN A 312 36.53 -10.02 9.47
N PRO A 313 37.61 -9.99 8.67
CA PRO A 313 37.46 -9.90 7.21
C PRO A 313 37.58 -11.26 6.49
N THR A 314 36.52 -11.68 5.80
CA THR A 314 36.63 -12.67 4.71
C THR A 314 35.50 -12.48 3.68
N SER A 315 35.87 -12.54 2.39
CA SER A 315 34.99 -12.36 1.20
C SER A 315 34.32 -10.98 1.02
N ALA A 316 35.13 -9.93 0.94
CA ALA A 316 34.68 -8.65 0.37
C ALA A 316 34.53 -8.76 -1.16
N THR A 317 33.32 -8.66 -1.69
CA THR A 317 33.09 -8.27 -3.10
C THR A 317 33.53 -6.81 -3.28
N THR A 318 34.16 -6.47 -4.41
CA THR A 318 34.58 -5.08 -4.65
C THR A 318 33.34 -4.19 -4.85
N PRO A 319 33.38 -2.89 -4.49
CA PRO A 319 32.21 -2.01 -4.60
C PRO A 319 31.58 -1.94 -5.99
N GLU A 320 32.32 -2.18 -7.07
CA GLU A 320 31.78 -2.25 -8.44
C GLU A 320 30.82 -3.42 -8.68
N ALA A 321 30.81 -4.46 -7.83
CA ALA A 321 29.86 -5.57 -7.92
C ALA A 321 28.39 -5.11 -7.75
N ALA A 322 28.16 -3.91 -7.20
CA ALA A 322 26.84 -3.30 -7.15
C ALA A 322 26.36 -2.74 -8.49
N ILE A 323 27.25 -2.43 -9.45
CA ILE A 323 26.86 -1.78 -10.71
C ILE A 323 25.90 -2.68 -11.50
N GLY A 324 24.74 -2.14 -11.87
CA GLY A 324 23.68 -2.87 -12.56
C GLY A 324 22.71 -3.63 -11.64
N TYR A 325 22.99 -3.73 -10.34
CA TYR A 325 21.99 -4.23 -9.38
C TYR A 325 20.74 -3.37 -9.47
N SER A 326 19.59 -4.01 -9.66
CA SER A 326 18.34 -3.32 -9.94
C SER A 326 17.15 -3.99 -9.26
N VAL A 327 16.16 -3.17 -8.95
CA VAL A 327 14.91 -3.56 -8.31
C VAL A 327 13.77 -2.88 -9.06
N SER A 328 12.75 -3.66 -9.41
CA SER A 328 11.52 -3.17 -10.03
C SER A 328 10.31 -3.47 -9.15
N GLY A 329 9.25 -2.67 -9.28
CA GLY A 329 7.94 -2.99 -8.70
C GLY A 329 7.69 -2.41 -7.30
N PHE A 330 8.64 -1.67 -6.71
CA PHE A 330 8.32 -0.78 -5.60
C PHE A 330 7.23 0.20 -6.05
N THR A 331 6.23 0.39 -5.20
CA THR A 331 5.03 1.14 -5.53
C THR A 331 4.77 2.19 -4.46
N PHE A 332 4.72 3.46 -4.88
CA PHE A 332 4.50 4.61 -4.04
C PHE A 332 3.13 5.23 -4.37
N SER A 333 2.30 5.50 -3.36
CA SER A 333 0.98 6.11 -3.56
C SER A 333 0.87 7.40 -2.75
N TYR A 334 0.29 8.43 -3.33
CA TYR A 334 0.08 9.72 -2.67
C TYR A 334 -1.25 10.37 -3.05
N THR A 335 -1.68 11.29 -2.19
CA THR A 335 -2.98 11.96 -2.19
C THR A 335 -2.78 13.49 -2.09
N PRO A 336 -3.85 14.30 -2.23
CA PRO A 336 -3.79 15.74 -2.01
C PRO A 336 -3.18 16.13 -0.66
N ARG A 337 -3.44 15.33 0.39
CA ARG A 337 -2.89 15.55 1.74
C ARG A 337 -1.36 15.53 1.74
N ASP A 338 -0.76 14.59 1.01
CA ASP A 338 0.69 14.34 1.05
C ASP A 338 1.45 15.44 0.30
N VAL A 339 0.90 15.93 -0.82
CA VAL A 339 1.49 17.04 -1.59
C VAL A 339 1.32 18.39 -0.88
N MET A 340 0.21 18.61 -0.17
CA MET A 340 0.04 19.79 0.69
C MET A 340 0.98 19.76 1.91
N LEU A 341 1.16 18.59 2.53
CA LEU A 341 2.07 18.40 3.66
C LEU A 341 3.53 18.64 3.24
N TYR A 342 3.93 18.17 2.05
CA TYR A 342 5.22 18.51 1.47
C TYR A 342 5.36 20.02 1.21
N ALA A 343 4.33 20.67 0.66
CA ALA A 343 4.34 22.11 0.40
C ALA A 343 4.56 22.92 1.69
N LEU A 344 3.87 22.60 2.79
CA LEU A 344 4.14 23.15 4.12
C LEU A 344 5.58 22.83 4.59
N GLY A 345 6.03 21.59 4.36
CA GLY A 345 7.38 21.13 4.64
C GLY A 345 8.48 21.93 3.93
N VAL A 346 8.19 22.57 2.79
CA VAL A 346 9.11 23.45 2.04
C VAL A 346 8.75 24.94 2.12
N GLY A 347 7.93 25.32 3.10
CA GLY A 347 7.64 26.72 3.43
C GLY A 347 6.60 27.39 2.51
N CYS A 348 5.71 26.64 1.86
CA CYS A 348 4.46 27.25 1.43
C CYS A 348 3.66 27.64 2.68
N SER A 349 3.08 28.83 2.67
CA SER A 349 2.38 29.42 3.82
C SER A 349 1.12 30.14 3.34
N THR A 350 0.05 30.09 4.13
CA THR A 350 -1.22 30.80 3.87
C THR A 350 -1.10 32.32 3.96
N GLN A 351 0.01 32.83 4.48
CA GLN A 351 0.36 34.26 4.38
C GLN A 351 0.58 34.70 2.93
N ASP A 352 0.89 33.77 2.03
CA ASP A 352 1.17 34.03 0.63
C ASP A 352 0.06 33.47 -0.26
N LYS A 353 -0.66 34.37 -0.94
CA LYS A 353 -1.76 33.98 -1.82
C LYS A 353 -1.29 33.16 -3.03
N ASP A 354 -0.04 33.34 -3.46
CA ASP A 354 0.54 32.57 -4.57
C ASP A 354 0.69 31.07 -4.22
N TYR A 355 0.68 30.73 -2.93
CA TYR A 355 0.85 29.36 -2.42
C TYR A 355 -0.47 28.66 -2.08
N LEU A 356 -1.63 29.33 -2.20
CA LEU A 356 -2.93 28.67 -1.97
C LEU A 356 -3.13 27.46 -2.89
N LYS A 357 -2.64 27.54 -4.13
CA LYS A 357 -2.61 26.46 -5.14
C LYS A 357 -1.83 25.21 -4.72
N PHE A 358 -1.01 25.29 -3.67
CA PHE A 358 -0.23 24.17 -3.13
C PHE A 358 -0.75 23.72 -1.74
N LEU A 359 -1.74 24.41 -1.19
CA LEU A 359 -2.19 24.27 0.20
C LEU A 359 -3.71 24.09 0.36
N TYR A 360 -4.47 24.15 -0.72
CA TYR A 360 -5.92 23.96 -0.70
C TYR A 360 -6.39 23.13 -1.89
N GLU A 361 -6.95 21.96 -1.60
CA GLU A 361 -7.33 20.95 -2.59
C GLU A 361 -8.51 21.33 -3.50
N ASN A 362 -9.23 22.40 -3.15
CA ASN A 362 -10.30 22.98 -3.98
C ASN A 362 -9.90 24.33 -4.62
N SER A 363 -8.61 24.69 -4.64
CA SER A 363 -8.12 25.76 -5.52
C SER A 363 -8.32 25.33 -6.98
N GLU A 364 -8.81 26.22 -7.85
CA GLU A 364 -9.05 25.91 -9.27
C GLU A 364 -7.77 25.45 -10.00
N ASP A 365 -6.61 25.88 -9.51
CA ASP A 365 -5.27 25.58 -10.01
C ASP A 365 -4.47 24.64 -9.09
N PHE A 366 -5.13 23.88 -8.20
CA PHE A 366 -4.47 23.01 -7.22
C PHE A 366 -3.46 22.06 -7.88
N SER A 367 -2.21 22.14 -7.42
CA SER A 367 -1.04 21.60 -8.12
C SER A 367 -0.05 20.93 -7.17
N THR A 368 0.69 19.93 -7.67
CA THR A 368 1.81 19.33 -6.94
C THR A 368 3.10 20.13 -7.17
N LEU A 369 3.80 20.52 -6.10
CA LEU A 369 5.15 21.09 -6.23
C LEU A 369 6.10 20.05 -6.88
N PRO A 370 6.78 20.35 -7.99
CA PRO A 370 7.56 19.37 -8.74
C PRO A 370 8.62 18.61 -7.92
N THR A 371 9.26 19.27 -6.94
CA THR A 371 10.26 18.65 -6.07
C THR A 371 9.70 17.65 -5.06
N TYR A 372 8.37 17.49 -4.96
CA TYR A 372 7.79 16.32 -4.31
C TYR A 372 8.28 15.02 -4.96
N GLY A 373 8.63 15.04 -6.25
CA GLY A 373 9.29 13.92 -6.92
C GLY A 373 10.55 13.42 -6.21
N SER A 374 11.31 14.28 -5.51
CA SER A 374 12.49 13.86 -4.74
C SER A 374 12.16 12.98 -3.53
N ILE A 375 10.95 13.10 -2.96
CA ILE A 375 10.45 12.17 -1.94
C ILE A 375 10.22 10.78 -2.56
N VAL A 376 9.63 10.74 -3.76
CA VAL A 376 9.31 9.51 -4.47
C VAL A 376 10.58 8.78 -4.94
N THR A 377 11.56 9.52 -5.49
CA THR A 377 12.84 8.95 -5.94
C THR A 377 13.67 8.45 -4.76
N MET A 378 13.76 9.22 -3.66
CA MET A 378 14.42 8.76 -2.43
C MET A 378 13.77 7.49 -1.88
N SER A 379 12.44 7.43 -1.79
CA SER A 379 11.73 6.22 -1.34
C SER A 379 12.07 4.99 -2.19
N ALA A 380 12.18 5.18 -3.51
CA ALA A 380 12.53 4.13 -4.46
C ALA A 380 14.02 3.73 -4.43
N VAL A 381 14.91 4.57 -3.89
CA VAL A 381 16.32 4.24 -3.61
C VAL A 381 16.43 3.55 -2.25
N THR A 382 15.70 4.01 -1.23
CA THR A 382 15.63 3.37 0.10
C THR A 382 15.10 1.94 0.01
N ASP A 383 14.07 1.67 -0.81
CA ASP A 383 13.59 0.30 -1.08
C ASP A 383 14.66 -0.58 -1.74
N LEU A 384 15.39 -0.04 -2.75
CA LEU A 384 16.47 -0.75 -3.42
C LEU A 384 17.61 -1.10 -2.44
N MET A 385 17.99 -0.15 -1.58
CA MET A 385 19.03 -0.39 -0.56
C MET A 385 18.56 -1.37 0.52
N GLY A 386 17.29 -1.28 0.95
CA GLY A 386 16.67 -2.17 1.92
C GLY A 386 16.46 -3.61 1.45
N LYS A 387 16.60 -3.87 0.14
CA LYS A 387 16.63 -5.22 -0.46
C LYS A 387 18.02 -5.85 -0.53
N GLY A 388 19.04 -5.15 -0.02
CA GLY A 388 20.41 -5.64 0.07
C GLY A 388 21.18 -5.46 -1.24
N LEU A 389 22.11 -4.49 -1.25
CA LEU A 389 23.11 -4.40 -2.31
C LEU A 389 24.07 -5.60 -2.25
N PRO A 390 24.66 -6.04 -3.37
CA PRO A 390 25.63 -7.15 -3.41
C PRO A 390 27.04 -6.74 -2.90
N ILE A 391 27.09 -5.72 -2.03
CA ILE A 391 28.27 -5.15 -1.40
C ILE A 391 27.93 -4.79 0.05
N GLN A 392 28.87 -4.97 0.98
CA GLN A 392 28.66 -4.59 2.38
C GLN A 392 28.79 -3.08 2.53
N ILE A 393 27.77 -2.43 3.10
CA ILE A 393 27.76 -0.99 3.37
C ILE A 393 27.47 -0.71 4.85
N ASP A 394 28.19 0.26 5.42
CA ASP A 394 27.86 0.80 6.73
C ASP A 394 26.93 2.01 6.55
N LEU A 395 25.66 1.86 6.91
CA LEU A 395 24.67 2.93 6.79
C LEU A 395 24.93 4.10 7.74
N THR A 396 25.74 3.94 8.79
CA THR A 396 26.16 5.07 9.65
C THR A 396 27.23 5.94 8.98
N GLN A 397 27.90 5.41 7.97
CA GLN A 397 28.89 6.10 7.14
C GLN A 397 28.29 6.66 5.84
N LEU A 398 26.97 6.53 5.65
CA LEU A 398 26.26 6.96 4.45
C LEU A 398 25.85 8.43 4.55
N LEU A 399 26.14 9.17 3.48
CA LEU A 399 25.88 10.59 3.35
C LEU A 399 25.26 10.86 1.99
N HIS A 400 24.10 11.51 1.95
CA HIS A 400 23.50 11.92 0.68
C HIS A 400 24.32 13.07 0.09
N GLY A 401 24.86 12.89 -1.12
CA GLY A 401 25.78 13.84 -1.75
C GLY A 401 25.10 14.76 -2.74
N GLU A 402 24.42 14.19 -3.73
CA GLU A 402 23.80 14.93 -4.83
C GLU A 402 22.44 14.36 -5.21
N GLU A 403 21.52 15.24 -5.57
CA GLU A 403 20.18 14.89 -6.06
C GLU A 403 19.99 15.43 -7.47
N TYR A 404 19.38 14.67 -8.36
CA TYR A 404 18.89 15.16 -9.66
C TYR A 404 17.46 14.68 -9.87
N LEU A 405 16.56 15.61 -10.17
CA LEU A 405 15.17 15.32 -10.43
C LEU A 405 14.77 15.88 -11.80
N GLU A 406 14.14 15.07 -12.63
CA GLU A 406 13.60 15.47 -13.92
C GLU A 406 12.15 15.01 -14.09
N ILE A 407 11.28 16.00 -14.29
CA ILE A 407 9.87 15.81 -14.61
C ILE A 407 9.78 15.43 -16.09
N LEU A 408 9.15 14.29 -16.37
CA LEU A 408 8.87 13.81 -17.74
C LEU A 408 7.43 14.12 -18.12
N LYS A 409 6.51 14.06 -17.16
CA LYS A 409 5.13 14.57 -17.24
C LYS A 409 4.77 15.29 -15.93
N PRO A 410 3.91 16.32 -15.94
CA PRO A 410 3.45 16.98 -14.73
C PRO A 410 2.98 15.98 -13.68
N LEU A 411 3.44 16.13 -12.44
CA LEU A 411 2.99 15.26 -11.35
C LEU A 411 1.52 15.57 -11.03
N PRO A 412 0.61 14.60 -11.10
CA PRO A 412 -0.79 14.81 -10.71
C PRO A 412 -0.90 15.09 -9.21
N ILE A 413 -2.07 15.51 -8.74
CA ILE A 413 -2.37 15.78 -7.32
C ILE A 413 -2.62 14.52 -6.48
N LYS A 414 -2.75 13.37 -7.15
CA LYS A 414 -2.81 12.02 -6.57
C LYS A 414 -2.27 11.04 -7.61
N SER A 415 -1.52 10.03 -7.18
CA SER A 415 -1.09 8.95 -8.07
C SER A 415 -0.71 7.72 -7.28
N LYS A 416 -0.77 6.58 -7.96
CA LYS A 416 0.06 5.42 -7.66
C LYS A 416 1.17 5.35 -8.71
N LEU A 417 2.41 5.24 -8.28
CA LEU A 417 3.61 5.22 -9.12
C LEU A 417 4.39 3.94 -8.87
N ARG A 418 4.85 3.27 -9.93
CA ARG A 418 5.75 2.11 -9.87
C ARG A 418 7.17 2.55 -10.20
N SER A 419 8.17 2.10 -9.46
CA SER A 419 9.58 2.37 -9.77
C SER A 419 10.29 1.22 -10.50
N GLU A 420 11.31 1.62 -11.25
CA GLU A 420 12.45 0.80 -11.65
C GLU A 420 13.71 1.55 -11.22
N SER A 421 14.39 1.02 -10.19
CA SER A 421 15.59 1.60 -9.60
C SER A 421 16.81 0.72 -9.89
N ARG A 422 17.99 1.32 -10.06
CA ARG A 422 19.26 0.60 -10.19
C ARG A 422 20.44 1.37 -9.62
N VAL A 423 21.50 0.65 -9.25
CA VAL A 423 22.85 1.23 -9.12
C VAL A 423 23.39 1.42 -10.54
N ALA A 424 23.46 2.67 -10.98
CA ALA A 424 23.96 3.02 -12.30
C ALA A 424 25.49 3.11 -12.35
N ASP A 425 26.13 3.48 -11.23
CA ASP A 425 27.59 3.52 -11.15
C ASP A 425 28.13 3.50 -9.70
N VAL A 426 29.42 3.17 -9.55
CA VAL A 426 30.17 3.27 -8.28
C VAL A 426 31.56 3.87 -8.53
N LEU A 427 31.96 4.88 -7.74
CA LEU A 427 33.19 5.66 -7.92
C LEU A 427 34.10 5.63 -6.69
N ASP A 428 35.39 5.38 -6.88
CA ASP A 428 36.39 5.44 -5.81
C ASP A 428 36.81 6.89 -5.51
N LYS A 429 36.66 7.32 -4.27
CA LYS A 429 37.08 8.64 -3.77
C LYS A 429 38.21 8.55 -2.72
N GLY A 430 38.91 7.42 -2.64
CA GLY A 430 40.09 7.24 -1.80
C GLY A 430 39.76 6.59 -0.46
N ARG A 431 39.17 7.34 0.48
CA ARG A 431 38.71 6.74 1.76
C ARG A 431 37.27 6.23 1.73
N GLY A 432 36.48 6.65 0.75
CA GLY A 432 35.08 6.24 0.59
C GLY A 432 34.71 6.05 -0.87
N ALA A 433 33.52 5.51 -1.12
CA ALA A 433 32.97 5.33 -2.46
C ALA A 433 31.72 6.20 -2.66
N VAL A 434 31.45 6.61 -3.89
CA VAL A 434 30.16 7.22 -4.27
C VAL A 434 29.35 6.22 -5.08
N LEU A 435 28.17 5.86 -4.60
CA LEU A 435 27.18 5.09 -5.36
C LEU A 435 26.25 6.08 -6.08
N ILE A 436 25.99 5.82 -7.36
CA ILE A 436 25.04 6.58 -8.17
C ILE A 436 23.84 5.69 -8.46
N PHE A 437 22.67 6.09 -7.98
CA PHE A 437 21.39 5.40 -8.24
C PHE A 437 20.60 6.14 -9.30
N GLU A 438 19.92 5.39 -10.18
CA GLU A 438 18.91 5.91 -11.10
C GLU A 438 17.56 5.27 -10.81
N SER A 439 16.49 6.08 -10.84
CA SER A 439 15.12 5.62 -10.67
C SER A 439 14.23 6.23 -11.77
N TYR A 440 13.53 5.37 -12.52
CA TYR A 440 12.41 5.78 -13.37
C TYR A 440 11.10 5.45 -12.65
N LEU A 441 10.15 6.40 -12.65
CA LEU A 441 8.81 6.18 -12.12
C LEU A 441 7.80 6.19 -13.27
N TYR A 442 6.87 5.26 -13.17
CA TYR A 442 5.79 5.02 -14.12
C TYR A 442 4.44 5.23 -13.44
N ASP A 443 3.50 5.83 -14.16
CA ASP A 443 2.10 5.90 -13.72
C ASP A 443 1.35 4.57 -13.93
N GLU A 444 0.08 4.54 -13.57
CA GLU A 444 -0.79 3.35 -13.68
C GLU A 444 -1.09 2.95 -15.15
N SER A 445 -0.85 3.84 -16.12
CA SER A 445 -0.93 3.53 -17.55
C SER A 445 0.36 2.89 -18.09
N GLY A 446 1.44 2.94 -17.31
CA GLY A 446 2.77 2.45 -17.68
C GLY A 446 3.65 3.49 -18.36
N GLU A 447 3.25 4.77 -18.37
CA GLU A 447 4.06 5.85 -18.96
C GLU A 447 5.05 6.44 -17.96
N LYS A 448 6.24 6.84 -18.44
CA LYS A 448 7.28 7.46 -17.61
C LYS A 448 6.89 8.89 -17.23
N VAL A 449 6.79 9.16 -15.93
CA VAL A 449 6.42 10.49 -15.40
C VAL A 449 7.59 11.23 -14.74
N LEU A 450 8.55 10.50 -14.18
CA LEU A 450 9.65 11.07 -13.39
C LEU A 450 10.93 10.26 -13.59
N TYR A 451 12.08 10.95 -13.60
CA TYR A 451 13.40 10.35 -13.48
C TYR A 451 14.17 11.02 -12.35
N GLY A 452 14.77 10.22 -11.48
CA GLY A 452 15.67 10.66 -10.42
C GLY A 452 17.06 10.06 -10.59
N GLN A 453 18.10 10.82 -10.25
CA GLN A 453 19.44 10.29 -10.04
C GLN A 453 20.00 10.81 -8.71
N ASN A 454 20.20 9.88 -7.78
CA ASN A 454 20.65 10.16 -6.41
C ASN A 454 22.10 9.71 -6.28
N THR A 455 22.93 10.43 -5.53
CA THR A 455 24.26 9.95 -5.16
C THR A 455 24.43 9.91 -3.65
N VAL A 456 25.04 8.83 -3.16
CA VAL A 456 25.44 8.70 -1.76
C VAL A 456 26.93 8.44 -1.67
N TYR A 457 27.59 9.14 -0.77
CA TYR A 457 28.97 8.84 -0.36
C TYR A 457 28.92 7.90 0.84
N ILE A 458 29.73 6.84 0.81
CA ILE A 458 29.87 5.90 1.91
C ILE A 458 31.34 5.90 2.33
N ASN A 459 31.60 6.41 3.54
CA ASN A 459 32.94 6.45 4.10
C ASN A 459 33.45 5.03 4.41
N ASN A 460 34.78 4.84 4.36
CA ASN A 460 35.46 3.55 4.49
C ASN A 460 35.15 2.48 3.42
N LEU A 461 34.40 2.83 2.36
CA LEU A 461 34.11 1.95 1.20
C LEU A 461 35.06 2.18 0.00
N GLY A 462 36.04 3.08 0.12
CA GLY A 462 36.96 3.45 -0.96
C GLY A 462 38.30 2.72 -0.93
N GLY A 463 39.21 3.09 -1.84
CA GLY A 463 40.61 2.65 -1.82
C GLY A 463 40.87 1.32 -2.53
N TYR A 464 39.90 0.86 -3.32
CA TYR A 464 39.95 -0.37 -4.12
C TYR A 464 40.56 -0.14 -5.53
N GLY A 465 40.87 1.11 -5.89
CA GLY A 465 41.51 1.46 -7.17
C GLY A 465 40.53 1.72 -8.31
N GLY A 466 39.24 1.88 -7.99
CA GLY A 466 38.18 2.09 -8.98
C GLY A 466 38.25 3.43 -9.71
N LYS A 467 37.40 3.58 -10.73
CA LYS A 467 37.28 4.84 -11.47
C LYS A 467 36.78 5.97 -10.55
N ARG A 468 37.34 7.17 -10.71
CA ARG A 468 37.03 8.35 -9.86
C ARG A 468 35.95 9.28 -10.45
N LYS A 469 35.51 9.02 -11.68
CA LYS A 469 34.53 9.79 -12.47
C LYS A 469 33.54 8.84 -13.16
N SER A 470 32.30 9.29 -13.33
CA SER A 470 31.25 8.56 -14.05
C SER A 470 30.97 9.19 -15.41
N SER A 471 30.54 8.39 -16.38
CA SER A 471 29.96 8.87 -17.65
C SER A 471 28.43 9.02 -17.60
N VAL A 472 27.77 8.49 -16.56
CA VAL A 472 26.30 8.54 -16.38
C VAL A 472 25.84 9.57 -15.34
N SER A 473 26.77 10.09 -14.51
CA SER A 473 26.48 11.16 -13.56
C SER A 473 25.92 12.41 -14.24
N LYS A 474 24.85 12.97 -13.67
CA LYS A 474 24.34 14.30 -14.01
C LYS A 474 25.26 15.34 -13.36
N GLU A 475 26.34 15.65 -14.06
CA GLU A 475 27.37 16.59 -13.60
C GLU A 475 26.79 17.96 -13.22
N PRO A 476 27.10 18.49 -12.03
CA PRO A 476 26.71 19.84 -11.64
C PRO A 476 27.46 20.89 -12.47
N LYS A 477 26.92 22.12 -12.50
CA LYS A 477 27.52 23.26 -13.21
C LYS A 477 27.99 24.31 -12.20
N SER A 478 29.15 24.91 -12.48
CA SER A 478 29.86 25.76 -11.51
C SER A 478 29.44 27.23 -11.62
N PRO A 479 28.87 27.89 -10.56
CA PRO A 479 28.20 29.23 -10.42
C PRO A 479 28.36 30.31 -11.51
N PRO A 480 27.51 31.34 -11.76
CA PRO A 480 27.78 32.34 -12.83
C PRO A 480 28.65 33.55 -12.41
N LYS A 481 29.64 33.97 -13.24
CA LYS A 481 30.75 34.92 -12.88
C LYS A 481 30.34 36.40 -12.80
N ARG A 482 29.24 36.68 -12.12
CA ARG A 482 28.61 38.00 -11.96
C ARG A 482 27.78 38.04 -10.67
N LYS A 483 27.19 39.19 -10.35
CA LYS A 483 26.22 39.29 -9.26
C LYS A 483 24.92 38.53 -9.58
N PRO A 484 24.19 38.04 -8.57
CA PRO A 484 22.80 37.61 -8.69
C PRO A 484 21.91 38.71 -9.28
N ASP A 485 20.97 38.32 -10.13
CA ASP A 485 19.84 39.14 -10.59
C ASP A 485 18.72 39.20 -9.55
N ALA A 486 18.59 38.16 -8.73
CA ALA A 486 17.68 38.13 -7.58
C ALA A 486 18.34 37.47 -6.37
N THR A 487 18.02 37.97 -5.18
CA THR A 487 18.34 37.32 -3.91
C THR A 487 17.07 37.23 -3.08
N ILE A 488 16.68 36.01 -2.72
CA ILE A 488 15.52 35.73 -1.87
C ILE A 488 16.04 35.14 -0.56
N CYS A 489 15.50 35.62 0.56
CA CYS A 489 15.80 35.13 1.89
C CYS A 489 14.50 34.73 2.57
N GLU A 490 14.31 33.44 2.86
CA GLU A 490 13.20 32.95 3.68
C GLU A 490 13.73 32.36 4.99
N LYS A 491 13.06 32.72 6.08
CA LYS A 491 13.37 32.24 7.43
C LYS A 491 12.56 30.96 7.67
N THR A 492 13.24 29.84 7.92
CA THR A 492 12.53 28.58 8.22
C THR A 492 11.86 28.64 9.59
N SER A 493 10.82 27.82 9.80
CA SER A 493 10.33 27.55 11.16
C SER A 493 11.42 26.85 12.00
N ILE A 494 11.30 26.92 13.33
CA ILE A 494 12.06 26.06 14.24
C ILE A 494 11.65 24.58 14.09
N ASP A 495 10.38 24.33 13.74
CA ASP A 495 9.82 23.00 13.54
C ASP A 495 9.96 22.50 12.09
N GLN A 496 10.73 23.17 11.23
CA GLN A 496 10.73 22.90 9.79
C GLN A 496 11.13 21.45 9.45
N ALA A 497 12.13 20.91 10.15
CA ALA A 497 12.55 19.52 10.00
C ALA A 497 11.48 18.53 10.53
N ALA A 498 10.76 18.91 11.60
CA ALA A 498 9.68 18.13 12.19
C ALA A 498 8.43 18.06 11.28
N VAL A 499 8.17 19.10 10.49
CA VAL A 499 7.12 19.09 9.45
C VAL A 499 7.61 18.35 8.20
N TYR A 500 8.79 18.68 7.67
CA TYR A 500 9.28 18.12 6.41
C TYR A 500 9.41 16.58 6.45
N ARG A 501 9.90 16.01 7.56
CA ARG A 501 10.05 14.55 7.73
C ARG A 501 8.76 13.76 7.52
N LEU A 502 7.60 14.36 7.79
CA LEU A 502 6.29 13.73 7.59
C LEU A 502 5.97 13.47 6.10
N SER A 503 6.73 14.09 5.19
CA SER A 503 6.67 13.81 3.75
C SER A 503 7.27 12.43 3.38
N GLY A 504 8.15 11.86 4.21
CA GLY A 504 8.72 10.52 3.96
C GLY A 504 10.12 10.26 4.53
N ASP A 505 10.91 11.30 4.84
CA ASP A 505 12.26 11.12 5.39
C ASP A 505 12.27 11.21 6.93
N TYR A 506 12.07 10.04 7.55
CA TYR A 506 11.94 9.89 8.99
C TYR A 506 13.27 9.82 9.76
N ASN A 507 14.43 10.00 9.11
CA ASN A 507 15.75 9.85 9.72
C ASN A 507 15.88 10.64 11.06
N PRO A 508 16.25 9.99 12.18
CA PRO A 508 16.32 10.63 13.50
C PRO A 508 17.34 11.77 13.60
N LEU A 509 18.31 11.86 12.68
CA LEU A 509 19.24 12.99 12.53
C LEU A 509 18.55 14.37 12.40
N HIS A 510 17.28 14.38 12.01
CA HIS A 510 16.48 15.59 11.77
C HIS A 510 15.48 15.89 12.91
N ILE A 511 15.50 15.14 14.01
CA ILE A 511 14.56 15.37 15.13
C ILE A 511 15.09 15.01 16.53
N ASP A 512 15.96 14.00 16.67
CA ASP A 512 16.51 13.55 17.97
C ASP A 512 17.89 14.17 18.22
N PRO A 513 18.06 15.01 19.25
CA PRO A 513 19.36 15.59 19.60
C PRO A 513 20.43 14.54 19.91
N SER A 514 20.06 13.40 20.51
CA SER A 514 20.98 12.32 20.90
C SER A 514 21.58 11.66 19.66
N PHE A 515 20.71 11.31 18.71
CA PHE A 515 21.14 10.75 17.41
C PHE A 515 21.91 11.77 16.58
N SER A 516 21.54 13.05 16.65
CA SER A 516 22.23 14.15 15.95
C SER A 516 23.67 14.31 16.44
N ALA A 517 23.88 14.23 17.76
CA ALA A 517 25.20 14.27 18.37
C ALA A 517 26.07 13.06 17.96
N MET A 518 25.49 11.87 17.81
CA MET A 518 26.19 10.70 17.26
C MET A 518 26.65 10.92 15.81
N GLY A 519 25.89 11.68 15.02
CA GLY A 519 26.27 12.12 13.66
C GLY A 519 27.27 13.27 13.62
N GLY A 520 27.71 13.79 14.78
CA GLY A 520 28.65 14.92 14.87
C GLY A 520 28.00 16.31 14.80
N PHE A 521 26.69 16.42 15.02
CA PHE A 521 25.96 17.69 15.01
C PHE A 521 25.46 18.06 16.41
N ASP A 522 25.73 19.29 16.87
CA ASP A 522 25.32 19.77 18.21
C ASP A 522 23.80 19.78 18.42
N LYS A 523 23.01 19.78 17.34
CA LYS A 523 21.54 19.84 17.30
C LYS A 523 21.02 19.13 16.05
N PRO A 524 19.73 18.71 16.03
CA PRO A 524 19.09 18.23 14.81
C PRO A 524 19.20 19.23 13.66
N ILE A 525 19.56 18.74 12.48
CA ILE A 525 19.75 19.55 11.28
C ILE A 525 18.53 19.47 10.36
N LEU A 526 18.35 20.48 9.50
CA LEU A 526 17.34 20.42 8.45
C LEU A 526 17.74 19.42 7.36
N HIS A 527 16.78 18.72 6.76
CA HIS A 527 17.03 17.87 5.60
C HIS A 527 17.58 18.69 4.43
N GLY A 528 18.66 18.25 3.78
CA GLY A 528 19.18 18.92 2.58
C GLY A 528 18.15 19.00 1.44
N LEU A 529 17.25 18.01 1.35
CA LEU A 529 16.13 18.01 0.41
C LEU A 529 14.99 18.99 0.77
N CYS A 530 14.88 19.43 2.03
CA CYS A 530 13.99 20.51 2.42
C CYS A 530 14.52 21.85 1.85
N SER A 531 15.79 22.17 2.07
CA SER A 531 16.47 23.36 1.50
C SER A 531 16.41 23.40 -0.04
N TYR A 532 16.51 22.23 -0.67
CA TYR A 532 16.28 22.02 -2.10
C TYR A 532 14.86 22.36 -2.54
N GLY A 533 13.84 21.86 -1.83
CA GLY A 533 12.44 22.19 -2.10
C GLY A 533 12.11 23.67 -1.90
N TYR A 534 12.60 24.29 -0.82
CA TYR A 534 12.50 25.74 -0.58
C TYR A 534 13.01 26.54 -1.79
N SER A 535 14.17 26.14 -2.31
CA SER A 535 14.82 26.87 -3.39
C SER A 535 14.15 26.64 -4.73
N ALA A 536 13.69 25.42 -5.01
CA ALA A 536 12.86 25.14 -6.17
C ALA A 536 11.56 25.97 -6.14
N LYS A 537 10.87 26.04 -4.99
CA LYS A 537 9.70 26.90 -4.74
C LYS A 537 10.02 28.37 -5.05
N HIS A 538 11.14 28.90 -4.54
CA HIS A 538 11.57 30.28 -4.80
C HIS A 538 11.85 30.56 -6.27
N ILE A 539 12.52 29.64 -6.97
CA ILE A 539 12.88 29.78 -8.39
C ILE A 539 11.63 29.71 -9.26
N LEU A 540 10.72 28.78 -8.95
CA LEU A 540 9.43 28.66 -9.62
C LEU A 540 8.58 29.92 -9.43
N ARG A 541 8.56 30.50 -8.22
CA ARG A 541 7.89 31.78 -7.99
C ARG A 541 8.52 32.91 -8.81
N GLN A 542 9.82 33.11 -8.65
CA GLN A 542 10.55 34.27 -9.18
C GLN A 542 10.62 34.32 -10.71
N TYR A 543 10.62 33.17 -11.39
CA TYR A 543 10.83 33.09 -12.84
C TYR A 543 9.73 32.36 -13.62
N CYS A 544 8.85 31.63 -12.94
CA CYS A 544 7.74 30.91 -13.56
C CYS A 544 6.35 31.38 -13.09
N ASN A 545 6.25 32.38 -12.20
CA ASN A 545 5.01 32.79 -11.52
C ASN A 545 4.32 31.62 -10.79
N SER A 546 5.12 30.75 -10.15
CA SER A 546 4.68 29.51 -9.49
C SER A 546 4.00 28.48 -10.42
N ASP A 547 4.11 28.63 -11.74
CA ASP A 547 3.60 27.68 -12.74
C ASP A 547 4.48 26.41 -12.78
N THR A 548 3.96 25.33 -12.23
CA THR A 548 4.63 24.02 -12.13
C THR A 548 4.89 23.38 -13.49
N SER A 549 4.12 23.70 -14.54
CA SER A 549 4.29 23.14 -15.89
C SER A 549 5.59 23.57 -16.55
N LYS A 550 6.16 24.71 -16.12
CA LYS A 550 7.45 25.24 -16.60
C LYS A 550 8.65 24.57 -15.94
N PHE A 551 8.45 23.73 -14.92
CA PHE A 551 9.53 23.03 -14.25
C PHE A 551 9.90 21.75 -15.01
N LYS A 552 11.15 21.67 -15.47
CA LYS A 552 11.66 20.50 -16.20
C LYS A 552 12.61 19.64 -15.38
N ALA A 553 13.69 20.21 -14.84
CA ALA A 553 14.62 19.46 -13.99
C ALA A 553 15.47 20.35 -13.09
N ILE A 554 16.04 19.74 -12.05
CA ILE A 554 16.84 20.39 -11.02
C ILE A 554 17.98 19.45 -10.53
N LYS A 555 19.17 20.01 -10.27
CA LYS A 555 20.31 19.32 -9.65
C LYS A 555 20.65 19.98 -8.32
N GLY A 556 20.78 19.21 -7.24
CA GLY A 556 21.23 19.63 -5.93
C GLY A 556 22.60 19.04 -5.58
N ILE A 557 23.41 19.78 -4.83
CA ILE A 557 24.55 19.22 -4.07
C ILE A 557 24.41 19.63 -2.60
N GLN A 558 24.59 18.66 -1.69
CA GLN A 558 24.74 18.88 -0.26
C GLN A 558 26.24 19.07 0.05
N THR A 559 26.63 20.26 0.52
CA THR A 559 28.04 20.71 0.44
C THR A 559 28.83 20.69 1.75
N ASP A 560 28.27 20.15 2.83
CA ASP A 560 28.97 20.06 4.13
C ASP A 560 30.20 19.13 4.09
N PHE A 561 30.32 18.27 3.08
CA PHE A 561 31.47 17.37 2.90
C PHE A 561 32.67 17.95 2.14
N ILE A 562 32.60 19.21 1.71
CA ILE A 562 33.77 19.92 1.15
C ILE A 562 34.73 20.42 2.27
N PHE A 563 34.37 20.27 3.54
CA PHE A 563 35.16 20.78 4.66
C PHE A 563 36.46 20.02 4.98
N GLN A 564 36.62 18.73 4.65
CA GLN A 564 37.86 18.02 4.98
C GLN A 564 39.08 18.45 4.15
N GLU A 565 38.94 18.69 2.83
CA GLU A 565 40.04 19.20 1.99
C GLU A 565 40.36 20.70 2.23
N LEU A 566 39.44 21.45 2.85
CA LEU A 566 39.59 22.88 3.16
C LEU A 566 40.04 23.16 4.60
N SER A 567 39.69 22.30 5.57
CA SER A 567 40.08 22.48 6.98
C SER A 567 41.59 22.42 7.19
N ASP A 568 42.33 21.69 6.36
CA ASP A 568 43.81 21.61 6.44
C ASP A 568 44.50 22.91 5.98
N LYS A 569 43.77 23.85 5.36
CA LYS A 569 44.33 25.08 4.76
C LYS A 569 44.02 26.38 5.50
N ILE A 570 43.15 26.38 6.52
CA ILE A 570 42.73 27.62 7.21
C ILE A 570 42.86 27.46 8.73
N LYS A 571 44.01 27.90 9.26
CA LYS A 571 44.27 28.04 10.70
C LYS A 571 43.81 29.41 11.22
N ASP A 572 42.51 29.59 11.43
CA ASP A 572 41.96 30.41 12.53
C ASP A 572 40.48 30.03 12.73
N ARG A 573 40.06 29.78 13.97
CA ARG A 573 38.71 29.27 14.32
C ARG A 573 37.98 30.22 15.27
N SER A 574 37.88 31.48 14.88
CA SER A 574 37.26 32.55 15.68
C SER A 574 36.02 33.20 15.03
N TYR A 575 35.73 32.95 13.74
CA TYR A 575 34.63 33.61 13.02
C TYR A 575 33.88 32.67 12.04
N LEU A 576 32.91 31.88 12.53
CA LEU A 576 32.01 31.09 11.69
C LEU A 576 30.53 31.36 12.02
N VAL A 577 29.93 32.27 11.24
CA VAL A 577 28.47 32.34 11.07
C VAL A 577 28.13 31.58 9.79
N LYS A 578 27.31 30.52 9.89
CA LYS A 578 26.90 29.72 8.72
C LYS A 578 26.20 30.60 7.68
N LYS A 579 26.77 30.72 6.47
CA LYS A 579 26.13 31.36 5.29
C LYS A 579 25.82 30.28 4.24
N ILE A 580 24.54 30.07 3.95
CA ILE A 580 24.10 29.22 2.83
C ILE A 580 24.17 30.05 1.53
N ASN A 581 24.80 29.52 0.48
CA ASN A 581 24.89 30.16 -0.84
C ASN A 581 24.39 29.20 -1.94
N ALA A 582 23.16 29.40 -2.43
CA ALA A 582 22.64 28.74 -3.63
C ALA A 582 22.93 29.55 -4.89
N ILE A 583 23.37 28.93 -6.00
CA ILE A 583 23.72 29.63 -7.27
C ILE A 583 23.43 28.77 -8.52
N LEU A 584 22.78 29.33 -9.56
CA LEU A 584 22.07 28.58 -10.62
C LEU A 584 22.68 28.57 -12.04
N PHE A 585 22.15 27.68 -12.92
CA PHE A 585 22.58 27.45 -14.31
C PHE A 585 21.45 27.33 -15.33
N PHE A 586 21.74 27.69 -16.58
CA PHE A 586 20.77 27.71 -17.67
C PHE A 586 21.35 27.12 -18.96
N LYS A 587 20.47 26.41 -19.69
CA LYS A 587 20.65 25.96 -21.06
C LYS A 587 19.41 26.34 -21.86
N ILE A 588 19.62 26.96 -23.02
CA ILE A 588 18.55 27.36 -23.93
C ILE A 588 18.48 26.35 -25.07
N MET A 589 17.28 25.83 -25.34
CA MET A 589 16.98 24.94 -26.45
C MET A 589 16.05 25.66 -27.44
N LYS A 590 16.20 25.39 -28.74
CA LYS A 590 15.23 25.76 -29.77
C LYS A 590 15.09 24.59 -30.74
N ASP A 591 13.85 24.21 -31.07
CA ASP A 591 13.53 23.15 -32.03
C ASP A 591 14.28 21.82 -31.77
N GLY A 592 14.37 21.45 -30.48
CA GLY A 592 15.06 20.24 -30.01
C GLY A 592 16.59 20.30 -29.98
N LYS A 593 17.23 21.44 -30.30
CA LYS A 593 18.70 21.60 -30.32
C LYS A 593 19.19 22.64 -29.29
N LEU A 594 20.37 22.40 -28.74
CA LEU A 594 21.02 23.26 -27.73
C LEU A 594 21.62 24.51 -28.37
N VAL A 595 21.35 25.68 -27.79
CA VAL A 595 21.69 26.99 -28.38
C VAL A 595 22.67 27.82 -27.53
N ARG A 596 22.76 27.66 -26.19
CA ARG A 596 23.74 28.38 -25.31
C ARG A 596 23.95 27.80 -23.88
N GLU A 597 25.09 28.12 -23.24
CA GLU A 597 25.56 27.72 -21.86
C GLU A 597 26.65 28.70 -21.29
N TRP A 598 26.73 29.03 -19.96
CA TRP A 598 27.61 30.11 -19.35
C TRP A 598 27.97 29.98 -17.80
N SER A 599 29.10 30.53 -17.22
CA SER A 599 29.64 30.29 -15.79
C SER A 599 30.71 31.26 -15.06
N LYS A 600 31.17 30.94 -13.78
CA LYS A 600 32.01 31.42 -12.55
C LYS A 600 31.51 32.25 -11.25
N LEU A 601 32.31 33.04 -10.44
CA LEU A 601 31.89 33.46 -9.03
C LEU A 601 32.64 34.67 -8.34
N ALA A 602 32.07 35.39 -7.32
CA ALA A 602 32.73 36.32 -6.32
C ALA A 602 31.93 36.66 -4.99
N HIS A 603 32.60 37.16 -3.91
CA HIS A 603 32.12 37.33 -2.49
C HIS A 603 31.66 38.74 -2.01
N ILE A 604 30.96 38.87 -0.83
CA ILE A 604 30.84 40.10 0.04
C ILE A 604 30.38 39.80 1.52
N TRP A 605 30.58 40.75 2.45
CA TRP A 605 30.65 40.65 3.94
C TRP A 605 29.42 41.09 4.78
N HIS A 606 29.48 40.84 6.12
CA HIS A 606 28.61 41.31 7.24
C HIS A 606 27.12 40.89 7.25
N MET A 607 26.32 41.01 8.34
CA MET A 607 26.51 40.69 9.79
C MET A 607 25.16 40.85 10.52
N CYS A 608 24.67 39.84 11.25
CA CYS A 608 23.64 40.01 12.30
C CYS A 608 23.52 38.76 13.20
N ILE A 609 23.22 38.96 14.49
CA ILE A 609 23.15 37.89 15.52
C ILE A 609 21.69 37.69 15.95
N SER A 610 21.07 36.56 15.60
CA SER A 610 20.02 35.87 16.38
C SER A 610 19.59 34.57 15.68
N MET A 611 18.96 33.66 16.43
CA MET A 611 18.55 32.32 16.02
C MET A 611 17.64 32.29 14.78
N CYS A 612 18.09 31.67 13.69
CA CYS A 612 17.34 30.85 12.73
C CYS A 612 18.22 30.46 11.52
N VAL A 613 17.84 29.41 10.80
CA VAL A 613 18.41 29.13 9.47
C VAL A 613 17.68 29.99 8.44
N CYS A 614 18.43 30.83 7.74
CA CYS A 614 17.92 31.59 6.60
C CYS A 614 18.31 30.89 5.30
N VAL A 615 17.33 30.53 4.48
CA VAL A 615 17.57 30.00 3.13
C VAL A 615 17.78 31.19 2.20
N CYS A 616 19.04 31.46 1.85
CA CYS A 616 19.43 32.51 0.91
C CYS A 616 19.62 31.92 -0.50
N VAL A 617 18.73 32.26 -1.42
CA VAL A 617 18.78 31.85 -2.84
C VAL A 617 19.28 33.01 -3.70
N CYS A 618 20.44 32.85 -4.33
CA CYS A 618 21.04 33.83 -5.22
C CYS A 618 20.93 33.37 -6.69
N VAL A 619 20.10 34.04 -7.48
CA VAL A 619 19.74 33.59 -8.84
C VAL A 619 20.28 34.54 -9.92
N CYS A 620 20.74 33.97 -11.04
CA CYS A 620 21.28 34.69 -12.21
C CYS A 620 20.58 34.25 -13.52
N VAL A 621 19.49 34.89 -13.98
CA VAL A 621 18.89 34.67 -15.31
C VAL A 621 18.39 35.94 -15.96
N CYS A 622 18.54 36.01 -17.29
CA CYS A 622 17.68 36.79 -18.17
C CYS A 622 16.96 35.80 -19.11
N GLU A 623 15.63 35.76 -19.01
CA GLU A 623 14.59 35.08 -19.81
C GLU A 623 14.77 33.58 -20.27
N TYR A 624 13.78 32.77 -19.86
CA TYR A 624 13.46 31.37 -20.21
C TYR A 624 14.36 30.23 -19.69
N ILE A 625 13.73 29.15 -19.18
CA ILE A 625 14.33 28.13 -18.30
C ILE A 625 14.03 26.70 -18.80
N HIS A 626 15.02 25.79 -18.73
CA HIS A 626 14.80 24.34 -18.86
C HIS A 626 15.57 23.43 -17.88
N HIS A 627 16.54 23.93 -17.11
CA HIS A 627 17.19 23.19 -16.01
C HIS A 627 17.59 24.16 -14.90
N VAL A 628 17.65 23.67 -13.65
CA VAL A 628 18.05 24.42 -12.45
C VAL A 628 19.17 23.67 -11.73
N ILE A 629 20.14 24.37 -11.11
CA ILE A 629 21.16 23.73 -10.24
C ILE A 629 21.28 24.54 -8.96
N VAL A 630 21.38 23.89 -7.80
CA VAL A 630 21.37 24.55 -6.50
C VAL A 630 22.33 23.88 -5.51
N PHE A 631 22.91 24.68 -4.61
CA PHE A 631 23.92 24.27 -3.63
C PHE A 631 23.42 24.63 -2.23
N PHE A 632 23.51 23.71 -1.26
CA PHE A 632 23.08 23.91 0.12
C PHE A 632 24.10 23.39 1.13
N SER A 633 24.03 23.93 2.34
CA SER A 633 24.77 23.53 3.54
C SER A 633 23.76 23.50 4.69
N CYS A 634 23.88 22.51 5.57
CA CYS A 634 23.02 22.34 6.75
C CYS A 634 23.71 22.88 8.02
#